data_AF-M4SW34-F1
#
_entry.id   AF-M4SW34-F1
#
_cell.length_a   1.000
_cell.length_b   1.000
_cell.length_c   1.000
_cell.angle_alpha   90.00
_cell.angle_beta   90.00
_cell.angle_gamma   90.00
#
_symmetry.space_group_name_H-M   'P 1'
#
loop_
_entity.id
_entity.type
_entity.pdbx_description
1 polymer ?
#
loop_
_entity_poly.entity_id
_entity_poly.type
_entity_poly.pdbx_seq_one_letter_code
_entity_poly.pdbx_strand_id
1 'polypeptide(L)'
;MKFMLAAVMLLLLAVVPGTPAVTQRANKAEFSALCGLVELCCSELTVPELSGAASTLCNHILDFNMTTSDDNWRKLFRDESGPNKYQESKPKEITAPAEWDAAWKEWVAAAKNADKSNEQQHIKESKVHLLSSSDKKSANFIVKNFASEATVLLASLAESSTTTAALQKAAITATMKELLYGDQAATPTDVASQQALKKGLAVVASDCQKGTADGGPISLYGTLACVCGHHQTWGVTALCADKQTATNDWASGSGALTDTNMRNIADLCPTGSPRQLTAASLTGLLNAVKSLITIHGSNGLLGAVVNNCDCTGAAGA
;
A
#
# COMPACT_ATOMS: atom_id res chain seq x y z
N MET A 1 67.27 28.17 -8.46
CA MET A 1 65.93 27.69 -8.09
C MET A 1 65.32 28.47 -6.91
N LYS A 2 65.24 29.82 -6.99
CA LYS A 2 64.60 30.64 -5.94
C LYS A 2 63.59 31.68 -6.47
N PHE A 3 63.33 31.69 -7.78
CA PHE A 3 62.41 32.64 -8.41
C PHE A 3 61.14 32.00 -9.02
N MET A 4 60.96 30.67 -8.93
CA MET A 4 59.76 30.00 -9.44
C MET A 4 58.66 29.75 -8.39
N LEU A 5 58.95 29.89 -7.09
CA LEU A 5 57.95 29.69 -6.04
C LEU A 5 57.09 30.94 -5.74
N ALA A 6 57.56 32.14 -6.10
CA ALA A 6 56.81 33.38 -5.86
C ALA A 6 55.68 33.62 -6.89
N ALA A 7 55.78 33.03 -8.09
CA ALA A 7 54.78 33.20 -9.15
C ALA A 7 53.58 32.23 -9.02
N VAL A 8 53.73 31.11 -8.31
CA VAL A 8 52.63 30.13 -8.12
C VAL A 8 51.73 30.51 -6.93
N MET A 9 52.22 31.35 -6.01
CA MET A 9 51.45 31.77 -4.83
C MET A 9 50.60 33.03 -5.08
N LEU A 10 50.80 33.73 -6.21
CA LEU A 10 50.05 34.95 -6.57
C LEU A 10 48.87 34.71 -7.53
N LEU A 11 48.55 33.44 -7.83
CA LEU A 11 47.36 33.04 -8.59
C LEU A 11 46.29 32.35 -7.71
N LEU A 12 46.37 32.50 -6.39
CA LEU A 12 45.19 32.41 -5.53
C LEU A 12 44.43 33.73 -5.71
N LEU A 13 43.69 33.82 -6.83
CA LEU A 13 42.54 34.71 -6.93
C LEU A 13 41.80 34.60 -5.60
N ALA A 14 41.64 35.74 -4.92
CA ALA A 14 40.73 35.85 -3.81
C ALA A 14 39.34 35.43 -4.33
N VAL A 15 39.02 34.14 -4.21
CA VAL A 15 37.65 33.69 -4.22
C VAL A 15 37.11 34.24 -2.91
N VAL A 16 36.61 35.48 -2.98
CA VAL A 16 35.69 35.98 -1.97
C VAL A 16 34.64 34.87 -1.88
N PRO A 17 34.43 34.21 -0.73
CA PRO A 17 33.38 33.23 -0.62
C PRO A 17 32.10 33.94 -1.05
N GLY A 18 31.55 33.54 -2.19
CA GLY A 18 30.26 34.01 -2.61
C GLY A 18 29.28 33.74 -1.47
N THR A 19 28.32 34.65 -1.27
CA THR A 19 27.20 34.37 -0.39
C THR A 19 26.63 33.00 -0.78
N PRO A 20 26.54 32.04 0.14
CA PRO A 20 26.08 30.71 -0.21
C PRO A 20 24.66 30.83 -0.81
N ALA A 21 24.41 30.12 -1.90
CA ALA A 21 23.19 30.25 -2.70
C ALA A 21 22.77 28.87 -3.20
N VAL A 22 21.47 28.65 -3.30
CA VAL A 22 20.93 27.47 -3.98
C VAL A 22 21.32 27.53 -5.46
N THR A 23 21.77 26.41 -6.00
CA THR A 23 22.21 26.30 -7.40
C THR A 23 21.34 25.33 -8.18
N GLN A 24 21.47 25.34 -9.50
CA GLN A 24 20.91 24.31 -10.36
C GLN A 24 21.25 22.91 -9.82
N ARG A 25 20.29 21.98 -9.89
CA ARG A 25 20.38 20.60 -9.36
C ARG A 25 20.61 20.46 -7.85
N ALA A 26 20.47 21.52 -7.05
CA ALA A 26 20.68 21.41 -5.61
C ALA A 26 19.73 20.38 -4.95
N ASN A 27 18.52 20.18 -5.49
CA ASN A 27 17.53 19.22 -4.96
C ASN A 27 17.45 17.92 -5.78
N LYS A 28 18.48 17.58 -6.56
CA LYS A 28 18.48 16.38 -7.41
C LYS A 28 18.30 15.09 -6.59
N ALA A 29 18.88 15.02 -5.40
CA ALA A 29 18.82 13.82 -4.56
C ALA A 29 17.40 13.61 -4.00
N GLU A 30 16.80 14.69 -3.50
CA GLU A 30 15.45 14.78 -2.97
C GLU A 30 14.44 14.43 -4.06
N PHE A 31 14.60 15.03 -5.25
CA PHE A 31 13.82 14.69 -6.42
C PHE A 31 13.91 13.21 -6.77
N SER A 32 15.12 12.63 -6.82
CA SER A 32 15.30 11.21 -7.12
C SER A 32 14.63 10.30 -6.10
N ALA A 33 14.71 10.63 -4.81
CA ALA A 33 14.10 9.85 -3.74
C ALA A 33 12.56 9.93 -3.78
N LEU A 34 12.02 11.14 -3.98
CA LEU A 34 10.57 11.36 -4.14
C LEU A 34 10.03 10.69 -5.40
N CYS A 35 10.76 10.76 -6.52
CA CYS A 35 10.35 10.08 -7.75
C CYS A 35 10.34 8.56 -7.61
N GLY A 36 11.17 7.96 -6.75
CA GLY A 36 11.08 6.53 -6.45
C GLY A 36 9.76 6.16 -5.77
N LEU A 37 9.18 7.05 -4.95
CA LEU A 37 7.85 6.88 -4.38
C LEU A 37 6.75 7.14 -5.42
N VAL A 38 6.89 8.15 -6.28
CA VAL A 38 5.95 8.40 -7.38
C VAL A 38 5.88 7.21 -8.32
N GLU A 39 7.03 6.68 -8.74
CA GLU A 39 7.11 5.50 -9.59
C GLU A 39 6.38 4.31 -8.95
N LEU A 40 6.57 4.09 -7.64
CA LEU A 40 5.85 3.06 -6.90
C LEU A 40 4.33 3.28 -6.93
N CYS A 41 3.85 4.50 -6.67
CA CYS A 41 2.43 4.81 -6.68
C CYS A 41 1.79 4.69 -8.06
N CYS A 42 2.55 4.94 -9.12
CA CYS A 42 2.11 4.80 -10.52
C CYS A 42 2.25 3.38 -11.07
N SER A 43 2.85 2.46 -10.31
CA SER A 43 3.14 1.10 -10.77
C SER A 43 1.91 0.20 -10.71
N GLU A 44 1.84 -0.78 -11.62
CA GLU A 44 0.93 -1.91 -11.42
C GLU A 44 1.49 -2.80 -10.29
N LEU A 45 0.82 -2.77 -9.14
CA LEU A 45 1.23 -3.52 -7.97
C LEU A 45 0.59 -4.91 -7.96
N THR A 46 1.45 -5.91 -7.77
CA THR A 46 1.02 -7.24 -7.33
C THR A 46 1.25 -7.35 -5.82
N VAL A 47 0.22 -7.81 -5.12
CA VAL A 47 0.24 -8.05 -3.68
C VAL A 47 0.09 -9.56 -3.50
N PRO A 48 0.92 -10.22 -2.67
CA PRO A 48 0.75 -11.63 -2.39
C PRO A 48 -0.66 -11.90 -1.88
N GLU A 49 -1.45 -12.70 -2.59
CA GLU A 49 -2.75 -13.15 -2.10
C GLU A 49 -2.53 -14.20 -1.00
N LEU A 50 -3.26 -14.05 0.10
CA LEU A 50 -3.46 -15.15 1.04
C LEU A 50 -4.25 -16.23 0.29
N SER A 51 -3.57 -17.30 -0.13
CA SER A 51 -4.23 -18.35 -0.92
C SER A 51 -5.37 -18.99 -0.12
N GLY A 52 -6.57 -19.05 -0.70
CA GLY A 52 -7.70 -19.77 -0.10
C GLY A 52 -7.52 -21.29 -0.02
N ALA A 53 -6.39 -21.81 -0.50
CA ALA A 53 -6.09 -23.24 -0.57
C ALA A 53 -6.20 -23.96 0.78
N ALA A 54 -5.74 -23.34 1.87
CA ALA A 54 -5.86 -23.93 3.21
C ALA A 54 -7.33 -24.11 3.65
N SER A 55 -8.17 -23.11 3.36
CA SER A 55 -9.61 -23.19 3.62
C SER A 55 -10.28 -24.28 2.76
N THR A 56 -9.96 -24.33 1.47
CA THR A 56 -10.46 -25.37 0.56
C THR A 56 -10.08 -26.77 1.03
N LEU A 57 -8.83 -27.00 1.41
CA LEU A 57 -8.36 -28.29 1.91
C LEU A 57 -9.03 -28.67 3.24
N CYS A 58 -9.20 -27.73 4.16
CA CYS A 58 -9.96 -27.97 5.39
C CYS A 58 -11.40 -28.40 5.08
N ASN A 59 -12.08 -27.73 4.15
CA ASN A 59 -13.43 -28.09 3.73
C ASN A 59 -13.49 -29.51 3.13
N HIS A 60 -12.51 -29.89 2.30
CA HIS A 60 -12.44 -31.27 1.78
C HIS A 60 -12.29 -32.31 2.89
N ILE A 61 -11.50 -32.03 3.93
CA ILE A 61 -11.34 -32.95 5.07
C ILE A 61 -12.64 -33.03 5.89
N LEU A 62 -13.34 -31.91 6.07
CA LEU A 62 -14.67 -31.88 6.69
C LEU A 62 -15.70 -32.68 5.88
N ASP A 63 -15.66 -32.59 4.55
CA ASP A 63 -16.50 -33.36 3.64
C ASP A 63 -16.22 -34.86 3.74
N PHE A 64 -14.95 -35.27 3.84
CA PHE A 64 -14.57 -36.66 4.08
C PHE A 64 -15.03 -37.14 5.46
N ASN A 65 -14.89 -36.31 6.50
CA ASN A 65 -15.36 -36.63 7.84
C ASN A 65 -16.87 -36.87 7.84
N MET A 66 -17.63 -35.98 7.21
CA MET A 66 -19.08 -36.10 7.11
C MET A 66 -19.52 -37.29 6.25
N THR A 67 -18.83 -37.56 5.14
CA THR A 67 -19.13 -38.69 4.25
C THR A 67 -18.88 -40.05 4.90
N THR A 68 -17.90 -40.13 5.80
CA THR A 68 -17.58 -41.35 6.56
C THR A 68 -18.35 -41.48 7.87
N SER A 69 -19.02 -40.41 8.32
CA SER A 69 -19.84 -40.41 9.53
C SER A 69 -21.06 -41.32 9.39
N ASP A 70 -21.55 -41.81 10.52
CA ASP A 70 -22.76 -42.64 10.54
C ASP A 70 -24.02 -41.85 10.20
N ASP A 71 -25.08 -42.58 9.81
CA ASP A 71 -26.32 -41.96 9.37
C ASP A 71 -27.06 -41.20 10.48
N ASN A 72 -26.89 -41.57 11.76
CA ASN A 72 -27.53 -40.85 12.85
C ASN A 72 -26.88 -39.48 13.04
N TRP A 73 -25.56 -39.40 12.95
CA TRP A 73 -24.86 -38.12 12.93
C TRP A 73 -25.31 -37.24 11.75
N ARG A 74 -25.33 -37.79 10.54
CA ARG A 74 -25.72 -37.04 9.33
C ARG A 74 -27.17 -36.53 9.36
N LYS A 75 -28.08 -37.26 10.03
CA LYS A 75 -29.48 -36.85 10.19
C LYS A 75 -29.64 -35.58 11.02
N LEU A 76 -28.72 -35.26 11.93
CA LEU A 76 -28.78 -34.03 12.74
C LEU A 76 -28.81 -32.76 11.89
N PHE A 77 -28.23 -32.82 10.69
CA PHE A 77 -28.13 -31.67 9.78
C PHE A 77 -29.25 -31.61 8.75
N ARG A 78 -30.16 -32.60 8.72
CA ARG A 78 -31.31 -32.63 7.80
C ARG A 78 -32.53 -32.05 8.47
N ASP A 79 -33.34 -31.37 7.68
CA ASP A 79 -34.69 -30.97 8.08
C ASP A 79 -35.69 -32.01 7.55
N GLU A 80 -36.53 -32.53 8.45
CA GLU A 80 -37.53 -33.56 8.15
C GLU A 80 -38.69 -33.04 7.27
N SER A 81 -38.80 -31.72 7.10
CA SER A 81 -39.86 -31.08 6.30
C SER A 81 -39.70 -31.24 4.78
N GLY A 82 -38.68 -31.95 4.30
CA GLY A 82 -38.56 -32.35 2.90
C GLY A 82 -37.16 -32.80 2.46
N PRO A 83 -37.06 -33.48 1.31
CA PRO A 83 -35.76 -33.85 0.73
C PRO A 83 -34.93 -32.61 0.44
N ASN A 84 -33.61 -32.70 0.65
CA ASN A 84 -32.65 -31.60 0.44
C ASN A 84 -32.88 -30.35 1.31
N LYS A 85 -33.60 -30.46 2.42
CA LYS A 85 -33.66 -29.41 3.43
C LYS A 85 -32.68 -29.70 4.56
N TYR A 86 -32.08 -28.63 5.09
CA TYR A 86 -31.00 -28.72 6.07
C TYR A 86 -31.26 -27.77 7.23
N GLN A 87 -30.78 -28.17 8.41
CA GLN A 87 -30.82 -27.35 9.62
C GLN A 87 -29.72 -26.29 9.53
N GLU A 88 -29.97 -25.13 8.93
CA GLU A 88 -28.95 -24.08 8.72
C GLU A 88 -28.41 -23.49 10.04
N SER A 89 -29.13 -23.68 11.14
CA SER A 89 -28.71 -23.38 12.51
C SER A 89 -28.93 -24.59 13.42
N LYS A 90 -28.15 -24.69 14.51
CA LYS A 90 -28.29 -25.77 15.48
C LYS A 90 -29.68 -25.68 16.14
N PRO A 91 -30.51 -26.73 16.06
CA PRO A 91 -31.79 -26.76 16.77
C PRO A 91 -31.59 -26.58 18.28
N LYS A 92 -32.48 -25.83 18.92
CA LYS A 92 -32.39 -25.50 20.36
C LYS A 92 -32.50 -26.74 21.24
N GLU A 93 -33.13 -27.77 20.72
CA GLU A 93 -33.37 -29.06 21.36
C GLU A 93 -32.08 -29.90 21.46
N ILE A 94 -31.06 -29.59 20.64
CA ILE A 94 -29.76 -30.26 20.70
C ILE A 94 -28.91 -29.62 21.81
N THR A 95 -28.84 -30.32 22.94
CA THR A 95 -27.88 -30.02 24.01
C THR A 95 -26.50 -30.52 23.60
N ALA A 96 -25.58 -29.60 23.35
CA ALA A 96 -24.24 -29.89 22.87
C ALA A 96 -23.24 -28.87 23.42
N PRO A 97 -21.93 -29.17 23.38
CA PRO A 97 -20.89 -28.21 23.71
C PRO A 97 -20.99 -26.92 22.89
N ALA A 98 -20.51 -25.81 23.44
CA ALA A 98 -20.65 -24.47 22.84
C ALA A 98 -19.93 -24.36 21.49
N GLU A 99 -18.84 -25.11 21.30
CA GLU A 99 -18.08 -25.14 20.04
C GLU A 99 -18.90 -25.68 18.86
N TRP A 100 -19.99 -26.41 19.10
CA TRP A 100 -20.89 -26.87 18.04
C TRP A 100 -21.61 -25.70 17.36
N ASP A 101 -21.92 -24.63 18.09
CA ASP A 101 -22.57 -23.46 17.49
C ASP A 101 -21.69 -22.81 16.41
N ALA A 102 -20.37 -22.75 16.67
CA ALA A 102 -19.41 -22.21 15.71
C ALA A 102 -19.22 -23.14 14.49
N ALA A 103 -19.16 -24.45 14.72
CA ALA A 103 -18.90 -25.43 13.66
C ALA A 103 -20.14 -25.86 12.87
N TRP A 104 -21.35 -25.55 13.36
CA TRP A 104 -22.61 -26.07 12.80
C TRP A 104 -22.75 -25.78 11.32
N LYS A 105 -22.49 -24.54 10.90
CA LYS A 105 -22.63 -24.10 9.51
C LYS A 105 -21.70 -24.88 8.58
N GLU A 106 -20.50 -25.18 9.02
CA GLU A 106 -19.49 -25.93 8.27
C GLU A 106 -19.90 -27.40 8.15
N TRP A 107 -20.42 -28.00 9.22
CA TRP A 107 -20.95 -29.36 9.21
C TRP A 107 -22.19 -29.49 8.32
N VAL A 108 -23.08 -28.49 8.29
CA VAL A 108 -24.22 -28.46 7.36
C VAL A 108 -23.74 -28.42 5.90
N ALA A 109 -22.74 -27.61 5.58
CA ALA A 109 -22.13 -27.57 4.25
C ALA A 109 -21.54 -28.94 3.89
N ALA A 110 -20.80 -29.57 4.80
CA ALA A 110 -20.24 -30.90 4.60
C ALA A 110 -21.33 -31.98 4.45
N ALA A 111 -22.45 -31.86 5.14
CA ALA A 111 -23.59 -32.78 5.01
C ALA A 111 -24.23 -32.67 3.63
N LYS A 112 -24.42 -31.43 3.12
CA LYS A 112 -24.88 -31.16 1.75
C LYS A 112 -23.96 -31.82 0.71
N ASN A 113 -22.65 -31.71 0.91
CA ASN A 113 -21.64 -32.28 0.01
C ASN A 113 -21.60 -33.81 0.07
N ALA A 114 -21.70 -34.39 1.26
CA ALA A 114 -21.77 -35.84 1.45
C ALA A 114 -23.01 -36.46 0.77
N ASP A 115 -24.16 -35.77 0.83
CA ASP A 115 -25.40 -36.19 0.18
C ASP A 115 -25.31 -36.20 -1.35
N LYS A 116 -24.48 -35.31 -1.87
CA LYS A 116 -24.17 -35.18 -3.29
C LYS A 116 -22.74 -35.62 -3.55
N SER A 117 -22.30 -36.68 -2.88
CA SER A 117 -20.91 -37.16 -2.96
C SER A 117 -20.46 -37.46 -4.38
N ASN A 118 -21.37 -37.88 -5.26
CA ASN A 118 -21.14 -38.08 -6.68
C ASN A 118 -21.10 -36.77 -7.51
N GLU A 119 -21.34 -35.60 -6.93
CA GLU A 119 -21.17 -34.29 -7.59
C GLU A 119 -19.86 -33.64 -7.14
N GLN A 120 -19.31 -34.04 -5.99
CA GLN A 120 -18.08 -33.49 -5.43
C GLN A 120 -16.85 -34.26 -5.93
N GLN A 121 -16.03 -33.60 -6.74
CA GLN A 121 -14.84 -34.21 -7.36
C GLN A 121 -13.88 -34.82 -6.34
N HIS A 122 -13.56 -34.11 -5.25
CA HIS A 122 -12.62 -34.59 -4.22
C HIS A 122 -13.17 -35.83 -3.46
N ILE A 123 -14.49 -35.94 -3.26
CA ILE A 123 -15.14 -37.12 -2.66
C ILE A 123 -15.17 -38.30 -3.64
N LYS A 124 -15.38 -38.02 -4.93
CA LYS A 124 -15.31 -39.04 -5.99
C LYS A 124 -13.92 -39.65 -6.11
N GLU A 125 -12.91 -38.79 -6.20
CA GLU A 125 -11.50 -39.18 -6.40
C GLU A 125 -10.95 -39.96 -5.21
N SER A 126 -11.30 -39.56 -3.99
CA SER A 126 -10.90 -40.29 -2.77
C SER A 126 -11.63 -41.63 -2.60
N LYS A 127 -12.74 -41.86 -3.31
CA LYS A 127 -13.58 -43.07 -3.25
C LYS A 127 -14.17 -43.38 -1.87
N VAL A 128 -14.07 -42.45 -0.90
CA VAL A 128 -14.59 -42.64 0.46
C VAL A 128 -16.11 -42.87 0.49
N HIS A 129 -16.83 -42.36 -0.51
CA HIS A 129 -18.26 -42.56 -0.65
C HIS A 129 -18.65 -44.00 -1.01
N LEU A 130 -17.74 -44.76 -1.64
CA LEU A 130 -17.94 -46.17 -2.06
C LEU A 130 -17.60 -47.18 -0.96
N LEU A 131 -17.01 -46.73 0.15
CA LEU A 131 -16.68 -47.60 1.28
C LEU A 131 -17.93 -48.26 1.84
N SER A 132 -17.78 -49.51 2.28
CA SER A 132 -18.82 -50.22 3.03
C SER A 132 -19.12 -49.50 4.36
N SER A 133 -20.26 -49.79 4.98
CA SER A 133 -20.60 -49.17 6.27
C SER A 133 -19.57 -49.46 7.38
N SER A 134 -18.93 -50.63 7.38
CA SER A 134 -17.86 -50.96 8.34
C SER A 134 -16.57 -50.20 8.04
N ASP A 135 -16.24 -50.04 6.77
CA ASP A 135 -15.02 -49.34 6.36
C ASP A 135 -15.17 -47.83 6.58
N LYS A 136 -16.37 -47.27 6.38
CA LYS A 136 -16.68 -45.88 6.72
C LYS A 136 -16.46 -45.60 8.21
N LYS A 137 -16.92 -46.49 9.10
CA LYS A 137 -16.67 -46.35 10.54
C LYS A 137 -15.18 -46.34 10.88
N SER A 138 -14.42 -47.24 10.25
CA SER A 138 -12.97 -47.32 10.44
C SER A 138 -12.26 -46.08 9.91
N ALA A 139 -12.64 -45.61 8.72
CA ALA A 139 -12.12 -44.37 8.13
C ALA A 139 -12.46 -43.14 8.98
N ASN A 140 -13.70 -43.04 9.45
CA ASN A 140 -14.16 -41.93 10.29
C ASN A 140 -13.33 -41.78 11.57
N PHE A 141 -12.90 -42.89 12.18
CA PHE A 141 -12.04 -42.85 13.37
C PHE A 141 -10.74 -42.07 13.13
N ILE A 142 -10.20 -42.13 11.90
CA ILE A 142 -8.99 -41.42 11.49
C ILE A 142 -9.34 -40.01 11.01
N VAL A 143 -10.29 -39.90 10.09
CA VAL A 143 -10.62 -38.64 9.40
C VAL A 143 -11.16 -37.58 10.37
N LYS A 144 -11.89 -37.98 11.43
CA LYS A 144 -12.35 -37.03 12.45
C LYS A 144 -11.20 -36.30 13.15
N ASN A 145 -10.06 -36.97 13.36
CA ASN A 145 -8.89 -36.36 13.99
C ASN A 145 -8.24 -35.36 13.03
N PHE A 146 -8.13 -35.72 11.75
CA PHE A 146 -7.64 -34.80 10.72
C PHE A 146 -8.55 -33.59 10.54
N ALA A 147 -9.87 -33.77 10.59
CA ALA A 147 -10.82 -32.67 10.55
C ALA A 147 -10.62 -31.70 11.72
N SER A 148 -10.49 -32.23 12.95
CA SER A 148 -10.22 -31.42 14.13
C SER A 148 -8.89 -30.65 14.02
N GLU A 149 -7.82 -31.31 13.58
CA GLU A 149 -6.51 -30.68 13.44
C GLU A 149 -6.51 -29.63 12.33
N ALA A 150 -7.13 -29.91 11.18
CA ALA A 150 -7.26 -28.97 10.08
C ALA A 150 -8.04 -27.71 10.48
N THR A 151 -9.12 -27.85 11.25
CA THR A 151 -9.89 -26.70 11.76
C THR A 151 -9.05 -25.85 12.71
N VAL A 152 -8.28 -26.46 13.61
CA VAL A 152 -7.38 -25.73 14.53
C VAL A 152 -6.27 -25.01 13.75
N LEU A 153 -5.66 -25.67 12.77
CA LEU A 153 -4.63 -25.06 11.92
C LEU A 153 -5.20 -23.92 11.09
N LEU A 154 -6.38 -24.09 10.47
CA LEU A 154 -7.03 -23.02 9.72
C LEU A 154 -7.35 -21.81 10.61
N ALA A 155 -7.83 -22.05 11.84
CA ALA A 155 -8.06 -20.99 12.82
C ALA A 155 -6.76 -20.28 13.21
N SER A 156 -5.62 -20.99 13.29
CA SER A 156 -4.31 -20.37 13.56
C SER A 156 -3.79 -19.51 12.41
N LEU A 157 -4.29 -19.73 11.19
CA LEU A 157 -4.00 -18.92 10.01
C LEU A 157 -4.97 -17.74 9.86
N ALA A 158 -5.94 -17.59 10.77
CA ALA A 158 -6.92 -16.53 10.70
C ALA A 158 -6.24 -15.18 10.95
N GLU A 159 -6.06 -14.43 9.88
CA GLU A 159 -5.64 -13.04 9.94
C GLU A 159 -6.85 -12.16 10.25
N SER A 160 -6.67 -11.05 10.95
CA SER A 160 -7.75 -10.09 11.20
C SER A 160 -8.41 -9.68 9.88
N SER A 161 -9.75 -9.58 9.87
CA SER A 161 -10.50 -9.11 8.71
C SER A 161 -10.06 -7.70 8.30
N THR A 162 -9.64 -6.86 9.25
CA THR A 162 -9.06 -5.55 9.01
C THR A 162 -7.73 -5.65 8.25
N THR A 163 -6.82 -6.52 8.68
CA THR A 163 -5.53 -6.72 8.00
C THR A 163 -5.75 -7.28 6.59
N THR A 164 -6.63 -8.28 6.46
CA THR A 164 -6.99 -8.87 5.16
C THR A 164 -7.57 -7.81 4.22
N ALA A 165 -8.50 -6.99 4.69
CA ALA A 165 -9.11 -5.92 3.90
C ALA A 165 -8.08 -4.85 3.49
N ALA A 166 -7.19 -4.45 4.39
CA ALA A 166 -6.14 -3.46 4.11
C ALA A 166 -5.12 -3.95 3.06
N LEU A 167 -4.91 -5.27 2.95
CA LEU A 167 -4.01 -5.87 1.96
C LEU A 167 -4.69 -6.16 0.61
N GLN A 168 -5.98 -5.87 0.46
CA GLN A 168 -6.65 -6.00 -0.83
C GLN A 168 -6.10 -4.98 -1.84
N LYS A 169 -5.97 -5.41 -3.10
CA LYS A 169 -5.48 -4.57 -4.21
C LYS A 169 -6.22 -3.22 -4.28
N ALA A 170 -7.53 -3.21 -4.07
CA ALA A 170 -8.34 -1.99 -4.10
C ALA A 170 -7.96 -1.01 -2.96
N ALA A 171 -7.80 -1.51 -1.73
CA ALA A 171 -7.42 -0.69 -0.58
C ALA A 171 -6.00 -0.12 -0.73
N ILE A 172 -5.06 -0.93 -1.20
CA ILE A 172 -3.69 -0.49 -1.49
C ILE A 172 -3.69 0.55 -2.61
N THR A 173 -4.46 0.34 -3.69
CA THR A 173 -4.57 1.30 -4.79
C THR A 173 -5.13 2.64 -4.31
N ALA A 174 -6.18 2.62 -3.49
CA ALA A 174 -6.76 3.82 -2.89
C ALA A 174 -5.73 4.57 -2.03
N THR A 175 -5.01 3.86 -1.17
CA THR A 175 -3.93 4.42 -0.32
C THR A 175 -2.82 5.05 -1.17
N MET A 176 -2.40 4.39 -2.26
CA MET A 176 -1.36 4.92 -3.15
C MET A 176 -1.82 6.18 -3.89
N LYS A 177 -3.09 6.25 -4.30
CA LYS A 177 -3.66 7.46 -4.91
C LYS A 177 -3.76 8.60 -3.91
N GLU A 178 -4.20 8.33 -2.68
CA GLU A 178 -4.23 9.33 -1.62
C GLU A 178 -2.82 9.86 -1.32
N LEU A 179 -1.81 8.99 -1.27
CA LEU A 179 -0.41 9.40 -1.11
C LEU A 179 0.09 10.23 -2.30
N LEU A 180 -0.29 9.86 -3.52
CA LEU A 180 0.19 10.51 -4.74
C LEU A 180 -0.44 11.89 -4.95
N TYR A 181 -1.76 11.99 -4.76
CA TYR A 181 -2.56 13.16 -5.13
C TYR A 181 -3.12 13.95 -3.94
N GLY A 182 -3.20 13.34 -2.75
CA GLY A 182 -3.92 13.89 -1.61
C GLY A 182 -5.42 13.58 -1.65
N ASP A 183 -5.86 12.82 -2.66
CA ASP A 183 -7.24 12.41 -2.88
C ASP A 183 -7.25 11.05 -3.60
N GLN A 184 -7.89 10.05 -3.00
CA GLN A 184 -8.01 8.70 -3.56
C GLN A 184 -8.86 8.63 -4.84
N ALA A 185 -9.71 9.63 -5.09
CA ALA A 185 -10.56 9.71 -6.28
C ALA A 185 -9.89 10.42 -7.46
N ALA A 186 -8.81 11.17 -7.21
CA ALA A 186 -8.11 11.93 -8.24
C ALA A 186 -7.40 11.04 -9.28
N THR A 187 -7.15 11.64 -10.43
CA THR A 187 -6.44 11.11 -11.58
C THR A 187 -5.24 12.02 -11.91
N PRO A 188 -4.26 11.53 -12.70
CA PRO A 188 -3.10 12.33 -13.06
C PRO A 188 -3.46 13.68 -13.71
N THR A 189 -4.61 13.76 -14.39
CA THR A 189 -5.02 14.95 -15.17
C THR A 189 -5.89 15.94 -14.41
N ASP A 190 -6.55 15.52 -13.33
CA ASP A 190 -7.52 16.37 -12.60
C ASP A 190 -7.05 16.78 -11.20
N VAL A 191 -5.94 16.23 -10.71
CA VAL A 191 -5.41 16.57 -9.39
C VAL A 191 -5.16 18.08 -9.27
N ALA A 192 -5.81 18.70 -8.28
CA ALA A 192 -5.69 20.11 -7.98
C ALA A 192 -4.61 20.35 -6.92
N SER A 193 -3.88 21.46 -7.06
CA SER A 193 -2.88 21.93 -6.08
C SER A 193 -3.46 22.09 -4.68
N GLN A 194 -4.70 22.58 -4.61
CA GLN A 194 -5.49 22.71 -3.39
C GLN A 194 -5.70 21.37 -2.66
N GLN A 195 -5.99 20.30 -3.40
CA GLN A 195 -6.13 18.96 -2.83
C GLN A 195 -4.76 18.44 -2.35
N ALA A 196 -3.73 18.56 -3.20
CA ALA A 196 -2.38 18.08 -2.91
C ALA A 196 -1.71 18.75 -1.70
N LEU A 197 -2.09 20.00 -1.37
CA LEU A 197 -1.57 20.76 -0.24
C LEU A 197 -2.62 21.04 0.85
N LYS A 198 -3.77 20.35 0.83
CA LYS A 198 -4.86 20.51 1.80
C LYS A 198 -5.20 21.99 2.08
N LYS A 199 -5.50 22.74 1.03
CA LYS A 199 -5.76 24.17 1.09
C LYS A 199 -7.05 24.54 0.35
N GLY A 200 -7.92 25.32 1.00
CA GLY A 200 -9.17 25.81 0.40
C GLY A 200 -9.04 27.06 -0.48
N LEU A 201 -7.82 27.60 -0.63
CA LEU A 201 -7.50 28.82 -1.37
C LEU A 201 -6.32 28.57 -2.31
N ALA A 202 -5.94 29.55 -3.14
CA ALA A 202 -4.76 29.46 -4.00
C ALA A 202 -3.51 29.09 -3.18
N VAL A 203 -2.77 28.10 -3.68
CA VAL A 203 -1.53 27.61 -3.08
C VAL A 203 -0.39 28.55 -3.42
N VAL A 204 0.38 28.99 -2.44
CA VAL A 204 1.53 29.90 -2.51
C VAL A 204 2.73 29.31 -1.76
N ALA A 205 3.92 29.86 -1.99
CA ALA A 205 5.20 29.36 -1.48
C ALA A 205 5.18 28.95 0.01
N SER A 206 4.58 29.80 0.84
CA SER A 206 4.50 29.60 2.28
C SER A 206 3.71 28.36 2.70
N ASP A 207 2.93 27.78 1.79
CA ASP A 207 2.17 26.55 2.05
C ASP A 207 3.03 25.29 1.94
N CYS A 208 4.31 25.40 1.62
CA CYS A 208 5.26 24.30 1.62
C CYS A 208 5.78 23.91 3.01
N GLN A 209 5.02 24.28 4.04
CA GLN A 209 5.29 23.98 5.44
C GLN A 209 4.25 22.98 5.96
N LYS A 210 4.69 21.80 6.38
CA LYS A 210 3.80 20.78 6.96
C LYS A 210 3.40 21.17 8.39
N GLY A 211 2.11 21.09 8.72
CA GLY A 211 1.60 21.28 10.09
C GLY A 211 0.79 22.56 10.33
N THR A 212 0.45 23.32 9.29
CA THR A 212 -0.54 24.41 9.41
C THR A 212 -1.97 23.84 9.35
N ALA A 213 -2.94 24.54 9.97
CA ALA A 213 -4.33 24.11 10.00
C ALA A 213 -4.96 24.03 8.59
N ASP A 214 -4.49 24.89 7.68
CA ASP A 214 -4.70 24.88 6.24
C ASP A 214 -3.34 25.14 5.57
N GLY A 215 -2.92 24.30 4.62
CA GLY A 215 -1.58 24.36 4.00
C GLY A 215 -0.61 23.26 4.47
N GLY A 216 0.35 22.96 3.61
CA GLY A 216 1.32 21.87 3.79
C GLY A 216 1.12 20.75 2.77
N PRO A 217 2.21 20.24 2.16
CA PRO A 217 2.08 19.14 1.21
C PRO A 217 1.61 17.87 1.95
N ILE A 218 0.46 17.34 1.53
CA ILE A 218 -0.07 16.06 2.02
C ILE A 218 0.13 14.93 1.00
N SER A 219 0.54 15.27 -0.22
CA SER A 219 0.76 14.33 -1.32
C SER A 219 2.18 14.42 -1.90
N LEU A 220 2.58 13.42 -2.67
CA LEU A 220 3.83 13.44 -3.41
C LEU A 220 3.85 14.55 -4.48
N TYR A 221 2.73 14.81 -5.15
CA TYR A 221 2.62 15.92 -6.11
C TYR A 221 2.84 17.27 -5.43
N GLY A 222 2.20 17.49 -4.27
CA GLY A 222 2.41 18.71 -3.48
C GLY A 222 3.84 18.82 -2.97
N THR A 223 4.41 17.72 -2.47
CA THR A 223 5.79 17.69 -1.96
C THR A 223 6.80 18.00 -3.06
N LEU A 224 6.64 17.40 -4.25
CA LEU A 224 7.50 17.68 -5.40
C LEU A 224 7.37 19.13 -5.86
N ALA A 225 6.16 19.70 -5.88
CA ALA A 225 5.98 21.11 -6.21
C ALA A 225 6.70 22.04 -5.23
N CYS A 226 6.72 21.68 -3.95
CA CYS A 226 7.46 22.42 -2.93
C CYS A 226 8.97 22.30 -3.09
N VAL A 227 9.48 21.08 -3.29
CA VAL A 227 10.93 20.82 -3.38
C VAL A 227 11.51 21.29 -4.71
N CYS A 228 10.74 21.29 -5.79
CA CYS A 228 11.25 21.47 -7.14
C CYS A 228 10.73 22.70 -7.85
N GLY A 229 9.61 23.27 -7.40
CA GLY A 229 9.08 24.49 -7.97
C GLY A 229 9.88 25.70 -7.49
N HIS A 230 10.02 26.70 -8.34
CA HIS A 230 10.66 27.95 -7.99
C HIS A 230 9.85 29.15 -8.50
N HIS A 231 10.10 30.34 -7.95
CA HIS A 231 9.48 31.55 -8.48
C HIS A 231 10.05 31.90 -9.87
N GLN A 232 9.20 32.30 -10.83
CA GLN A 232 9.64 32.52 -12.23
C GLN A 232 10.72 33.60 -12.39
N THR A 233 10.74 34.58 -11.48
CA THR A 233 11.57 35.80 -11.64
C THR A 233 12.87 35.79 -10.83
N TRP A 234 12.91 35.08 -9.71
CA TRP A 234 14.04 35.14 -8.75
C TRP A 234 14.34 33.76 -8.12
N GLY A 235 13.70 32.71 -8.63
CA GLY A 235 13.98 31.34 -8.27
C GLY A 235 15.15 30.76 -9.08
N VAL A 236 15.62 29.59 -8.64
CA VAL A 236 16.72 28.87 -9.29
C VAL A 236 16.15 27.89 -10.31
N THR A 237 16.49 28.08 -11.57
CA THR A 237 16.05 27.19 -12.65
C THR A 237 16.67 25.79 -12.52
N ALA A 238 15.95 24.77 -12.96
CA ALA A 238 16.42 23.38 -12.98
C ALA A 238 16.93 22.87 -11.62
N LEU A 239 16.26 23.27 -10.53
CA LEU A 239 16.58 22.91 -9.15
C LEU A 239 16.62 21.39 -8.91
N CYS A 240 15.70 20.65 -9.53
CA CYS A 240 15.58 19.19 -9.43
C CYS A 240 16.04 18.49 -10.71
N ALA A 241 15.67 19.01 -11.88
CA ALA A 241 15.97 18.39 -13.17
C ALA A 241 16.34 19.41 -14.27
N ASP A 242 17.31 19.06 -15.13
CA ASP A 242 17.72 19.92 -16.26
C ASP A 242 16.61 20.09 -17.28
N LYS A 243 15.64 19.17 -17.29
CA LYS A 243 14.45 19.23 -18.14
C LYS A 243 13.35 20.13 -17.58
N GLN A 244 13.51 20.70 -16.38
CA GLN A 244 12.56 21.69 -15.88
C GLN A 244 12.57 22.91 -16.79
N THR A 245 11.38 23.38 -17.13
CA THR A 245 11.16 24.58 -17.94
C THR A 245 10.27 25.57 -17.17
N ALA A 246 10.02 26.76 -17.72
CA ALA A 246 9.16 27.76 -17.08
C ALA A 246 7.71 27.27 -16.78
N THR A 247 7.27 26.17 -17.41
CA THR A 247 5.98 25.51 -17.11
C THR A 247 6.01 24.68 -15.82
N ASN A 248 7.15 24.63 -15.13
CA ASN A 248 7.35 24.02 -13.82
C ASN A 248 7.45 25.06 -12.69
N ASP A 249 7.23 26.33 -13.00
CA ASP A 249 7.46 27.43 -12.06
C ASP A 249 6.16 27.82 -11.34
N TRP A 250 6.29 28.45 -10.17
CA TRP A 250 5.18 29.12 -9.49
C TRP A 250 4.82 30.38 -10.26
N ALA A 251 3.54 30.73 -10.41
CA ALA A 251 3.12 31.86 -11.22
C ALA A 251 3.74 33.20 -10.76
N SER A 252 4.09 34.07 -11.71
CA SER A 252 4.58 35.42 -11.41
C SER A 252 3.47 36.31 -10.80
N GLY A 253 3.87 37.22 -9.91
CA GLY A 253 2.96 38.21 -9.29
C GLY A 253 2.13 37.65 -8.14
N SER A 254 1.24 36.69 -8.40
CA SER A 254 0.43 36.04 -7.33
C SER A 254 1.24 35.04 -6.51
N GLY A 255 2.38 34.57 -7.04
CA GLY A 255 3.19 33.53 -6.40
C GLY A 255 2.46 32.21 -6.28
N ALA A 256 1.38 31.99 -7.04
CA ALA A 256 0.51 30.84 -6.89
C ALA A 256 0.98 29.63 -7.70
N LEU A 257 0.92 28.44 -7.11
CA LEU A 257 1.10 27.17 -7.81
C LEU A 257 -0.15 26.86 -8.61
N THR A 258 0.00 26.70 -9.94
CA THR A 258 -1.10 26.23 -10.78
C THR A 258 -1.14 24.71 -10.78
N ASP A 259 -2.35 24.14 -10.97
CA ASP A 259 -2.50 22.68 -11.02
C ASP A 259 -1.68 22.06 -12.15
N THR A 260 -1.62 22.74 -13.30
CA THR A 260 -0.82 22.29 -14.44
C THR A 260 0.68 22.30 -14.13
N ASN A 261 1.19 23.35 -13.47
CA ASN A 261 2.62 23.41 -13.15
C ASN A 261 3.01 22.36 -12.11
N MET A 262 2.15 22.11 -11.11
CA MET A 262 2.34 21.00 -10.16
C MET A 262 2.41 19.65 -10.89
N ARG A 263 1.45 19.36 -11.79
CA ARG A 263 1.44 18.12 -12.57
C ARG A 263 2.68 18.00 -13.45
N ASN A 264 3.06 19.07 -14.14
CA ASN A 264 4.26 19.10 -14.97
C ASN A 264 5.55 18.80 -14.19
N ILE A 265 5.64 19.20 -12.91
CA ILE A 265 6.78 18.85 -12.04
C ILE A 265 6.76 17.36 -11.73
N ALA A 266 5.60 16.80 -11.36
CA ALA A 266 5.47 15.38 -11.06
C ALA A 266 5.75 14.49 -12.29
N ASP A 267 5.36 14.93 -13.49
CA ASP A 267 5.59 14.25 -14.77
C ASP A 267 7.08 14.18 -15.18
N LEU A 268 7.97 14.86 -14.45
CA LEU A 268 9.42 14.69 -14.61
C LEU A 268 9.92 13.37 -14.00
N CYS A 269 9.13 12.75 -13.11
CA CYS A 269 9.44 11.45 -12.54
C CYS A 269 9.25 10.33 -13.57
N PRO A 270 9.96 9.19 -13.41
CA PRO A 270 9.73 8.01 -14.22
C PRO A 270 8.28 7.51 -14.12
N THR A 271 7.78 6.96 -15.22
CA THR A 271 6.50 6.24 -15.23
C THR A 271 6.61 4.98 -14.37
N GLY A 272 5.49 4.58 -13.76
CA GLY A 272 5.42 3.31 -13.03
C GLY A 272 5.74 2.10 -13.91
N SER A 273 6.22 1.04 -13.27
CA SER A 273 6.54 -0.25 -13.91
C SER A 273 5.94 -1.40 -13.09
N PRO A 274 5.52 -2.51 -13.72
CA PRO A 274 4.97 -3.64 -12.97
C PRO A 274 5.96 -4.15 -11.92
N ARG A 275 5.52 -4.22 -10.66
CA ARG A 275 6.38 -4.67 -9.55
C ARG A 275 5.59 -5.31 -8.42
N GLN A 276 6.26 -6.20 -7.69
CA GLN A 276 5.73 -6.72 -6.44
C GLN A 276 5.99 -5.72 -5.32
N LEU A 277 4.94 -5.33 -4.59
CA LEU A 277 5.08 -4.49 -3.40
C LEU A 277 5.54 -5.37 -2.23
N THR A 278 6.68 -5.02 -1.64
CA THR A 278 7.17 -5.66 -0.41
C THR A 278 7.43 -4.62 0.67
N ALA A 279 7.32 -5.02 1.94
CA ALA A 279 7.65 -4.17 3.08
C ALA A 279 9.09 -3.65 3.01
N ALA A 280 10.04 -4.50 2.58
CA ALA A 280 11.44 -4.12 2.41
C ALA A 280 11.60 -3.03 1.33
N SER A 281 10.97 -3.19 0.17
CA SER A 281 11.05 -2.20 -0.91
C SER A 281 10.45 -0.85 -0.52
N LEU A 282 9.32 -0.85 0.18
CA LEU A 282 8.68 0.37 0.67
C LEU A 282 9.55 1.06 1.73
N THR A 283 10.08 0.28 2.68
CA THR A 283 10.97 0.80 3.74
C THR A 283 12.23 1.43 3.15
N GLY A 284 12.81 0.82 2.12
CA GLY A 284 13.97 1.38 1.41
C GLY A 284 13.68 2.76 0.80
N LEU A 285 12.55 2.91 0.09
CA LEU A 285 12.14 4.18 -0.50
C LEU A 285 11.86 5.26 0.57
N LEU A 286 11.18 4.89 1.65
CA LEU A 286 10.92 5.81 2.76
C LEU A 286 12.21 6.26 3.45
N ASN A 287 13.16 5.33 3.65
CA ASN A 287 14.46 5.65 4.25
C ASN A 287 15.31 6.55 3.36
N ALA A 288 15.24 6.38 2.03
CA ALA A 288 15.91 7.28 1.09
C ALA A 288 15.45 8.73 1.28
N VAL A 289 14.14 8.98 1.35
CA VAL A 289 13.60 10.32 1.62
C VAL A 289 14.00 10.82 3.01
N LYS A 290 13.82 10.00 4.06
CA LYS A 290 14.17 10.38 5.43
C LYS A 290 15.63 10.78 5.59
N SER A 291 16.54 10.11 4.89
CA SER A 291 17.97 10.40 4.95
C SER A 291 18.37 11.75 4.38
N LEU A 292 17.48 12.37 3.58
CA LEU A 292 17.68 13.69 2.97
C LEU A 292 17.03 14.82 3.76
N ILE A 293 16.32 14.50 4.84
CA ILE A 293 15.79 15.52 5.75
C ILE A 293 16.92 16.06 6.61
N THR A 294 17.17 17.36 6.50
CA THR A 294 18.13 18.08 7.34
C THR A 294 17.39 18.78 8.49
N ILE A 295 18.08 18.98 9.61
CA ILE A 295 17.50 19.66 10.79
C ILE A 295 18.07 21.08 10.88
N HIS A 296 17.18 22.06 10.93
CA HIS A 296 17.51 23.46 11.18
C HIS A 296 16.65 24.01 12.31
N GLY A 297 17.26 24.27 13.46
CA GLY A 297 16.53 24.59 14.69
C GLY A 297 15.60 23.46 15.10
N SER A 298 14.30 23.76 15.24
CA SER A 298 13.25 22.78 15.54
C SER A 298 12.59 22.15 14.30
N ASN A 299 13.04 22.51 13.10
CA ASN A 299 12.36 22.16 11.85
C ASN A 299 13.17 21.11 11.07
N GLY A 300 12.45 20.14 10.48
CA GLY A 300 12.99 19.27 9.44
C GLY A 300 12.76 19.88 8.06
N LEU A 301 13.81 19.94 7.25
CA LEU A 301 13.81 20.53 5.91
C LEU A 301 14.14 19.44 4.89
N LEU A 302 13.36 19.36 3.82
CA LEU A 302 13.62 18.53 2.66
C LEU A 302 13.81 19.47 1.47
N GLY A 303 15.03 19.57 0.95
CA GLY A 303 15.43 20.56 -0.05
C GLY A 303 16.59 21.44 0.43
N ALA A 304 17.20 22.16 -0.51
CA ALA A 304 18.36 22.99 -0.30
C ALA A 304 17.96 24.29 0.38
N VAL A 305 18.50 24.53 1.57
CA VAL A 305 18.30 25.76 2.33
C VAL A 305 19.64 26.34 2.74
N VAL A 306 19.83 27.63 2.47
CA VAL A 306 21.06 28.35 2.80
C VAL A 306 20.90 29.04 4.17
N ASN A 307 19.82 29.80 4.34
CA ASN A 307 19.61 30.62 5.54
C ASN A 307 18.26 30.30 6.20
N ASN A 308 17.18 30.41 5.42
CA ASN A 308 15.79 30.15 5.82
C ASN A 308 15.06 29.51 4.63
N CYS A 309 14.05 28.69 4.92
CA CYS A 309 13.19 28.12 3.90
C CYS A 309 12.09 29.13 3.52
N ASP A 310 12.31 29.87 2.43
CA ASP A 310 11.25 30.69 1.80
C ASP A 310 10.47 29.91 0.72
N CYS A 311 10.86 28.64 0.50
CA CYS A 311 10.25 27.68 -0.41
C CYS A 311 10.20 28.14 -1.89
N THR A 312 10.91 29.21 -2.26
CA THR A 312 10.78 29.80 -3.62
C THR A 312 12.01 30.53 -4.16
N GLY A 313 12.99 30.86 -3.32
CA GLY A 313 14.08 31.78 -3.64
C GLY A 313 15.47 31.15 -3.60
N ALA A 314 16.45 31.95 -4.04
CA ALA A 314 17.86 31.57 -4.05
C ALA A 314 18.47 31.29 -2.65
N ALA A 315 17.74 31.63 -1.58
CA ALA A 315 18.13 31.40 -0.18
C ALA A 315 17.57 30.10 0.42
N GLY A 316 16.59 29.45 -0.24
CA GLY A 316 16.09 28.14 0.16
C GLY A 316 14.84 27.69 -0.60
N ALA A 317 14.88 26.49 -1.16
CA ALA A 317 13.77 25.87 -1.89
C ALA A 317 13.62 24.40 -1.50
#